data_AF-A0AAC9QVS2-F1
#
_entry.id   AF-A0AAC9QVS2-F1
#
_cell.length_a   1.000
_cell.length_b   1.000
_cell.length_c   1.000
_cell.angle_alpha   90.00
_cell.angle_beta   90.00
_cell.angle_gamma   90.00
#
_symmetry.space_group_name_H-M   'P 1'
#
loop_
_entity.id
_entity.type
_entity.pdbx_description
1 polymer ?
#
loop_
_entity_poly.entity_id
_entity_poly.type
_entity_poly.pdbx_seq_one_letter_code
_entity_poly.pdbx_strand_id
1 'polypeptide(L)'
;MNYLTELLAFYRWLETTLISPIQQAYWHLLMWANNRAAVRDELGDWYWPVDFNLPNTVVMRFLGLKKHYQVVHLRDQLIRTGRVQYEKHPAQRAGTYRLNPFNQGLEAVWIVAEKGCARTQVWNSVSSAAGPGAEPYINPLNNKQAFLSGSIPEDTLSPNGFNLLPEISEEEKAAIRARFPDNDVAAFYAIWEAREKKQVEIKNLRR
;
A
#
# COMPACT_ATOMS: atom_id res chain seq x y z
N MET A 1 3.18 -1.42 -1.15
CA MET A 1 2.04 -2.30 -0.96
C MET A 1 0.89 -1.49 -0.38
N ASN A 2 -0.24 -1.42 -1.07
CA ASN A 2 -1.43 -0.73 -0.55
C ASN A 2 -1.94 -1.46 0.70
N TYR A 3 -2.00 -0.77 1.84
CA TYR A 3 -2.37 -1.37 3.12
C TYR A 3 -3.76 -2.03 3.08
N LEU A 4 -4.76 -1.37 2.50
CA LEU A 4 -6.13 -1.86 2.53
C LEU A 4 -6.32 -3.06 1.60
N THR A 5 -5.72 -3.03 0.41
CA THR A 5 -5.72 -4.17 -0.52
C THR A 5 -5.10 -5.41 0.13
N GLU A 6 -3.94 -5.25 0.75
CA GLU A 6 -3.23 -6.35 1.40
C GLU A 6 -3.93 -6.83 2.66
N LEU A 7 -4.58 -5.93 3.42
CA LEU A 7 -5.37 -6.30 4.58
C LEU A 7 -6.55 -7.20 4.21
N LEU A 8 -7.31 -6.82 3.18
CA LEU A 8 -8.44 -7.63 2.68
C LEU A 8 -7.96 -8.99 2.18
N ALA A 9 -6.86 -9.01 1.42
CA ALA A 9 -6.28 -10.25 0.92
C ALA A 9 -5.74 -11.14 2.06
N PHE A 10 -5.19 -10.54 3.11
CA PHE A 10 -4.74 -11.26 4.31
C PHE A 10 -5.91 -11.96 5.01
N TYR A 11 -7.05 -11.30 5.20
CA TYR A 11 -8.23 -11.94 5.81
C TYR A 11 -8.81 -13.06 4.94
N ARG A 12 -8.84 -12.90 3.61
CA ARG A 12 -9.21 -14.00 2.71
C ARG A 12 -8.26 -15.19 2.84
N TRP A 13 -6.96 -14.92 2.98
CA TRP A 13 -5.97 -15.97 3.20
C TRP A 13 -6.17 -16.70 4.55
N LEU A 14 -6.59 -15.98 5.60
CA LEU A 14 -6.92 -16.57 6.89
C LEU A 14 -8.13 -17.53 6.86
N GLU A 15 -9.04 -17.39 5.88
CA GLU A 15 -10.17 -18.33 5.72
C GLU A 15 -9.70 -19.76 5.47
N THR A 16 -8.52 -19.93 4.87
CA THR A 16 -7.96 -21.24 4.52
C THR A 16 -6.69 -21.58 5.30
N THR A 17 -6.14 -20.63 6.06
CA THR A 17 -4.89 -20.82 6.81
C THR A 17 -5.04 -20.40 8.27
N LEU A 18 -4.73 -21.32 9.18
CA LEU A 18 -4.77 -21.06 10.61
C LEU A 18 -3.43 -20.51 11.12
N ILE A 19 -3.43 -19.26 11.58
CA ILE A 19 -2.33 -18.67 12.36
C ILE A 19 -2.84 -18.03 13.63
N SER A 20 -1.98 -17.98 14.65
CA SER A 20 -2.37 -17.45 15.97
C SER A 20 -2.68 -15.94 15.92
N PRO A 21 -3.55 -15.42 16.80
CA PRO A 21 -3.87 -13.98 16.84
C PRO A 21 -2.64 -13.08 17.00
N ILE A 22 -1.64 -13.51 17.78
CA ILE A 22 -0.40 -12.76 17.95
C ILE A 22 0.48 -12.75 16.68
N GLN A 23 0.41 -13.82 15.87
CA GLN A 23 1.07 -13.87 14.57
C GLN A 23 0.37 -12.96 13.55
N GLN A 24 -0.96 -12.87 13.59
CA GLN A 24 -1.73 -11.91 12.79
C GLN A 24 -1.34 -10.47 13.17
N ALA A 25 -1.33 -10.15 14.47
CA ALA A 25 -0.90 -8.85 14.98
C ALA A 25 0.55 -8.51 14.55
N TYR A 26 1.45 -9.51 14.53
CA TYR A 26 2.80 -9.30 14.06
C TYR A 26 2.85 -8.94 12.57
N TRP A 27 2.08 -9.63 11.73
CA TRP A 27 1.99 -9.29 10.30
C TRP A 27 1.45 -7.87 10.09
N HIS A 28 0.40 -7.46 10.82
CA HIS A 28 -0.12 -6.09 10.77
C HIS A 28 0.91 -5.04 11.21
N LEU A 29 1.70 -5.33 12.25
CA LEU A 29 2.79 -4.46 12.69
C LEU A 29 3.86 -4.28 11.60
N LEU A 30 4.21 -5.37 10.89
CA LEU A 30 5.15 -5.31 9.78
C LEU A 30 4.58 -4.50 8.62
N MET A 31 3.30 -4.67 8.27
CA MET A 31 2.63 -3.85 7.25
C MET A 31 2.64 -2.37 7.62
N TRP A 32 2.32 -2.03 8.88
CA TRP A 32 2.41 -0.66 9.38
C TRP A 32 3.84 -0.10 9.26
N ALA A 33 4.86 -0.88 9.63
CA ALA A 33 6.25 -0.48 9.54
C ALA A 33 6.69 -0.25 8.08
N ASN A 34 6.28 -1.11 7.15
CA ASN A 34 6.54 -0.93 5.72
C ASN A 34 5.89 0.33 5.16
N ASN A 35 4.63 0.60 5.52
CA ASN A 35 3.93 1.82 5.13
C ASN A 35 4.64 3.07 5.64
N ARG A 36 5.13 3.04 6.87
CA ARG A 36 5.89 4.16 7.46
C ARG A 36 7.26 4.36 6.81
N ALA A 37 7.83 3.29 6.25
CA ALA A 37 9.10 3.33 5.53
C ALA A 37 8.95 3.77 4.06
N ALA A 38 7.77 4.23 3.63
CA ALA A 38 7.57 4.72 2.28
C ALA A 38 8.60 5.80 1.91
N VAL A 39 9.02 5.79 0.65
CA VAL A 39 10.03 6.69 0.08
C VAL A 39 9.41 7.47 -1.07
N ARG A 40 9.98 8.65 -1.36
CA ARG A 40 9.61 9.45 -2.53
C ARG A 40 10.63 9.29 -3.64
N ASP A 41 10.17 9.23 -4.88
CA ASP A 41 11.04 9.44 -6.03
C ASP A 41 11.31 10.94 -6.27
N GLU A 42 12.15 11.25 -7.25
CA GLU A 42 12.49 12.63 -7.63
C GLU A 42 11.27 13.47 -8.09
N LEU A 43 10.22 12.81 -8.56
CA LEU A 43 8.96 13.43 -8.99
C LEU A 43 7.98 13.65 -7.82
N GLY A 44 8.35 13.22 -6.60
CA GLY A 44 7.54 13.34 -5.40
C GLY A 44 6.43 12.29 -5.25
N ASP A 45 6.42 11.27 -6.10
CA ASP A 45 5.54 10.11 -6.00
C ASP A 45 6.00 9.21 -4.85
N TRP A 46 5.04 8.66 -4.09
CA TRP A 46 5.36 7.76 -2.98
C TRP A 46 5.37 6.31 -3.42
N TYR A 47 6.35 5.60 -2.89
CA TYR A 47 6.56 4.20 -3.13
C TYR A 47 6.83 3.48 -1.82
N TRP A 48 6.37 2.24 -1.74
CA TRP A 48 6.66 1.38 -0.60
C TRP A 48 7.93 0.60 -0.88
N PRO A 49 8.92 0.62 0.02
CA PRO A 49 10.13 -0.14 -0.18
C PRO A 49 9.84 -1.64 -0.12
N VAL A 50 10.63 -2.40 -0.89
CA VAL A 50 10.63 -3.88 -0.80
C VAL A 50 11.21 -4.30 0.55
N ASP A 51 12.34 -3.69 0.92
CA ASP A 51 13.10 -4.00 2.11
C ASP A 51 12.98 -2.86 3.14
N PHE A 52 12.69 -3.21 4.39
CA PHE A 52 12.56 -2.23 5.49
C PHE A 52 13.07 -2.80 6.81
N ASN A 53 13.43 -1.94 7.75
CA ASN A 53 13.99 -2.35 9.03
C ASN A 53 13.00 -2.14 10.16
N LEU A 54 12.94 -3.11 11.08
CA LEU A 54 12.17 -2.99 12.32
C LEU A 54 12.95 -3.61 13.48
N PRO A 55 13.35 -2.82 14.50
CA PRO A 55 14.06 -3.35 15.65
C PRO A 55 13.20 -4.32 16.46
N ASN A 56 13.80 -5.42 16.97
CA ASN A 56 13.08 -6.40 17.78
C ASN A 56 12.51 -5.80 19.07
N THR A 57 13.15 -4.75 19.62
CA THR A 57 12.64 -3.99 20.78
C THR A 57 11.29 -3.33 20.48
N VAL A 58 11.09 -2.84 19.26
CA VAL A 58 9.81 -2.26 18.82
C VAL A 58 8.76 -3.37 18.71
N VAL A 59 9.11 -4.50 18.10
CA VAL A 59 8.21 -5.67 18.02
C VAL A 59 7.78 -6.15 19.40
N MET A 60 8.73 -6.30 20.32
CA MET A 60 8.45 -6.72 21.70
C MET A 60 7.49 -5.78 22.40
N ARG A 61 7.72 -4.47 22.28
CA ARG A 61 6.85 -3.46 22.89
C ARG A 61 5.43 -3.50 22.34
N PHE A 62 5.26 -3.54 21.01
CA PHE A 62 3.93 -3.53 20.39
C PHE A 62 3.16 -4.83 20.58
N LEU A 63 3.84 -5.97 20.65
CA LEU A 63 3.20 -7.28 20.82
C LEU A 63 3.16 -7.75 22.28
N GLY A 64 3.60 -6.92 23.23
CA GLY A 64 3.63 -7.29 24.66
C GLY A 64 4.55 -8.47 24.98
N LEU A 65 5.59 -8.70 24.17
CA LEU A 65 6.52 -9.82 24.34
C LEU A 65 7.61 -9.47 25.34
N LYS A 66 7.90 -10.40 26.25
CA LYS A 66 8.92 -10.19 27.29
C LYS A 66 10.30 -10.70 26.86
N LYS A 67 10.35 -11.66 25.95
CA LYS A 67 11.60 -12.37 25.61
C LYS A 67 11.88 -12.32 24.10
N HIS A 68 13.14 -12.08 23.75
CA HIS A 68 13.58 -11.96 22.36
C HIS A 68 13.31 -13.22 21.53
N TYR A 69 13.43 -14.42 22.10
CA TYR A 69 13.14 -15.66 21.37
C TYR A 69 11.68 -15.74 20.89
N GLN A 70 10.73 -15.08 21.56
CA GLN A 70 9.33 -15.07 21.14
C GLN A 70 9.18 -14.33 19.81
N VAL A 71 9.91 -13.23 19.62
CA VAL A 71 9.97 -12.49 18.34
C VAL A 71 10.52 -13.39 17.23
N VAL A 72 11.61 -14.10 17.53
CA VAL A 72 12.24 -15.02 16.57
C VAL A 72 11.24 -16.12 16.19
N HIS A 73 10.62 -16.78 17.16
CA HIS A 73 9.66 -17.85 16.92
C HIS A 73 8.46 -17.40 16.08
N LEU A 74 7.85 -16.26 16.43
CA LEU A 74 6.71 -15.72 15.67
C LEU A 74 7.11 -15.31 14.25
N ARG A 75 8.33 -14.80 14.08
CA ARG A 75 8.87 -14.47 12.76
C ARG A 75 9.08 -15.72 11.92
N ASP A 76 9.66 -16.77 12.49
CA ASP A 76 9.88 -18.04 11.80
C ASP A 76 8.55 -18.67 11.37
N GLN A 77 7.48 -18.49 12.14
CA GLN A 77 6.13 -18.88 11.72
C GLN A 77 5.65 -18.08 10.49
N LEU A 78 5.85 -16.76 10.45
CA LEU A 78 5.50 -15.93 9.28
C LEU A 78 6.37 -16.26 8.04
N ILE A 79 7.62 -16.65 8.24
CA ILE A 79 8.50 -17.13 7.16
C ILE A 79 7.97 -18.46 6.62
N ARG A 80 7.63 -19.41 7.49
CA ARG A 80 7.07 -20.71 7.09
C ARG A 80 5.75 -20.60 6.33
N THR A 81 4.91 -19.62 6.65
CA THR A 81 3.68 -19.34 5.89
C THR A 81 3.91 -18.50 4.63
N GLY A 82 5.18 -18.22 4.29
CA GLY A 82 5.56 -17.49 3.09
C GLY A 82 5.05 -16.05 3.08
N ARG A 83 4.80 -15.43 4.24
CA ARG A 83 4.31 -14.04 4.32
C ARG A 83 5.44 -13.03 4.43
N VAL A 84 6.59 -13.45 4.95
CA VAL A 84 7.72 -12.58 5.27
C VAL A 84 9.02 -13.27 4.89
N GLN A 85 9.98 -12.52 4.37
CA GLN A 85 11.39 -12.89 4.34
C GLN A 85 12.15 -12.00 5.34
N TYR A 86 13.21 -12.53 5.94
CA TYR A 86 13.99 -11.82 6.94
C TYR A 86 15.48 -12.08 6.76
N GLU A 87 16.26 -11.00 6.76
CA GLU A 87 17.71 -11.04 6.75
C GLU A 87 18.25 -10.50 8.08
N LYS A 88 19.13 -11.29 8.70
CA LYS A 88 19.75 -10.93 9.97
C LYS A 88 21.01 -10.10 9.69
N HIS A 89 21.09 -8.93 10.32
CA HIS A 89 22.31 -8.12 10.34
C HIS A 89 23.15 -8.37 11.61
N PRO A 90 24.44 -7.98 11.62
CA PRO A 90 25.28 -8.01 12.80
C PRO A 90 24.67 -7.24 13.98
N ALA A 91 25.10 -7.55 15.20
CA ALA A 91 24.44 -7.22 16.47
C ALA A 91 24.08 -5.73 16.72
N GLN A 92 24.57 -4.80 15.91
CA GLN A 92 24.28 -3.36 16.03
C GLN A 92 23.30 -2.80 14.99
N ARG A 93 22.79 -3.63 14.06
CA ARG A 93 21.81 -3.19 13.05
C ARG A 93 20.54 -4.01 13.15
N ALA A 94 19.40 -3.33 13.01
CA ALA A 94 18.11 -4.02 12.92
C ALA A 94 18.10 -4.92 11.67
N GLY A 95 17.50 -6.11 11.79
CA GLY A 95 17.31 -6.99 10.65
C GLY A 95 16.44 -6.33 9.57
N THR A 96 16.59 -6.82 8.35
CA THR A 96 15.81 -6.37 7.20
C THR A 96 14.63 -7.33 7.01
N TYR A 97 13.43 -6.77 6.85
CA TYR A 97 12.21 -7.48 6.53
C TYR A 97 11.81 -7.19 5.09
N ARG A 98 11.25 -8.21 4.44
CA ARG A 98 10.53 -8.09 3.17
C ARG A 98 9.18 -8.77 3.33
N LEU A 99 8.11 -8.02 3.06
CA LEU A 99 6.76 -8.58 3.03
C LEU A 99 6.51 -9.15 1.64
N ASN A 100 5.95 -10.36 1.60
CA ASN A 100 5.52 -10.96 0.34
C ASN A 100 4.10 -10.46 0.06
N PRO A 101 3.89 -9.70 -1.04
CA PRO A 101 2.56 -9.20 -1.36
C PRO A 101 1.58 -10.34 -1.64
N PHE A 102 0.33 -10.13 -1.26
CA PHE A 102 -0.78 -10.94 -1.74
C PHE A 102 -1.16 -10.53 -3.17
N ASN A 103 -1.02 -9.25 -3.52
CA ASN A 103 -1.27 -8.78 -4.87
C ASN A 103 -0.15 -9.24 -5.82
N GLN A 104 -0.49 -10.16 -6.73
CA GLN A 104 0.44 -10.72 -7.73
C GLN A 104 0.80 -9.74 -8.84
N GLY A 105 0.08 -8.62 -8.99
CA GLY A 105 0.41 -7.57 -9.95
C GLY A 105 1.49 -6.59 -9.48
N LEU A 106 2.08 -6.82 -8.30
CA LEU A 106 3.17 -6.00 -7.78
C LEU A 106 4.53 -6.63 -8.11
N GLU A 107 5.41 -5.81 -8.68
CA GLU A 107 6.80 -6.19 -8.91
C GLU A 107 7.77 -5.23 -8.21
N ALA A 108 8.97 -5.74 -7.93
CA ALA A 108 10.06 -4.96 -7.37
C ALA A 108 10.76 -4.17 -8.48
N VAL A 109 10.68 -2.84 -8.42
CA VAL A 109 11.29 -1.92 -9.38
C VAL A 109 12.30 -1.04 -8.66
N TRP A 110 13.38 -0.66 -9.34
CA TRP A 110 14.36 0.28 -8.80
C TRP A 110 13.96 1.71 -9.09
N ILE A 111 13.96 2.56 -8.06
CA ILE A 111 13.80 4.01 -8.18
C ILE A 111 15.00 4.74 -7.58
N VAL A 112 15.19 5.99 -7.97
CA VAL A 112 16.11 6.93 -7.30
C VAL A 112 15.28 7.73 -6.30
N ALA A 113 15.67 7.69 -5.02
CA ALA A 113 14.93 8.35 -3.96
C ALA A 113 15.31 9.84 -3.86
N GLU A 114 14.35 10.72 -3.61
CA GLU A 114 14.55 12.19 -3.49
C GLU A 114 15.66 12.55 -2.49
N LYS A 115 15.76 11.80 -1.38
CA LYS A 115 16.69 12.07 -0.26
C LYS A 115 18.02 11.32 -0.34
N GLY A 116 18.34 10.66 -1.44
CA GLY A 116 19.65 10.00 -1.57
C GLY A 116 19.93 9.46 -2.96
N CYS A 117 21.18 9.58 -3.42
CA CYS A 117 21.64 9.00 -4.69
C CYS A 117 21.63 7.46 -4.73
N ALA A 118 21.10 6.80 -3.70
CA ALA A 118 21.02 5.34 -3.62
C ALA A 118 19.74 4.86 -4.30
N ARG A 119 19.90 3.98 -5.30
CA ARG A 119 18.78 3.24 -5.87
C ARG A 119 18.15 2.37 -4.78
N THR A 120 16.82 2.41 -4.68
CA THR A 120 16.06 1.62 -3.71
C THR A 120 15.03 0.79 -4.45
N GLN A 121 14.86 -0.48 -4.06
CA GLN A 121 13.78 -1.32 -4.59
C GLN A 121 12.47 -0.97 -3.92
N VAL A 122 11.43 -0.79 -4.74
CA VAL A 122 10.08 -0.48 -4.30
C VAL A 122 9.07 -1.37 -5.00
N TRP A 123 7.93 -1.59 -4.35
CA TRP A 123 6.79 -2.25 -4.97
C TRP A 123 6.06 -1.28 -5.90
N ASN A 124 5.91 -1.67 -7.16
CA ASN A 124 5.10 -0.93 -8.12
C ASN A 124 4.18 -1.89 -8.90
N SER A 125 3.01 -1.40 -9.33
CA SER A 125 2.12 -2.16 -10.19
C SER A 125 2.69 -2.24 -11.61
N VAL A 126 2.74 -3.44 -12.18
CA VAL A 126 3.02 -3.59 -13.60
C VAL A 126 1.72 -3.46 -14.35
N SER A 127 1.63 -2.46 -15.23
CA SER A 127 0.55 -2.34 -16.21
C SER A 127 0.70 -3.40 -17.30
N SER A 128 0.74 -4.68 -16.93
CA SER A 128 0.50 -5.76 -17.89
C SER A 128 -0.99 -6.06 -17.83
N ALA A 129 -1.67 -5.97 -18.98
CA ALA A 129 -3.10 -6.17 -19.15
C ALA A 129 -3.61 -7.28 -18.22
N ALA A 130 -4.51 -6.90 -17.30
CA ALA A 130 -5.09 -7.81 -16.34
C ALA A 130 -5.67 -9.03 -17.07
N GLY A 131 -5.09 -10.20 -16.82
CA GLY A 131 -5.73 -11.46 -17.18
C GLY A 131 -7.07 -11.60 -16.43
N PRO A 132 -8.04 -12.37 -16.95
CA PRO A 132 -9.33 -12.53 -16.30
C PRO A 132 -9.11 -13.15 -14.90
N GLY A 133 -9.36 -12.38 -13.85
CA GLY A 133 -9.21 -12.79 -12.45
C GLY A 133 -8.12 -12.08 -11.65
N ALA A 134 -7.31 -11.22 -12.28
CA ALA A 134 -6.25 -10.43 -11.62
C ALA A 134 -6.65 -8.95 -11.42
N GLU A 135 -7.91 -8.67 -11.12
CA GLU A 135 -8.29 -7.29 -10.77
C GLU A 135 -7.79 -6.97 -9.36
N PRO A 136 -6.95 -5.92 -9.19
CA PRO A 136 -6.60 -5.46 -7.86
C PRO A 136 -7.87 -4.99 -7.15
N TYR A 137 -8.11 -5.48 -5.93
CA TYR A 137 -9.28 -5.14 -5.10
C TYR A 137 -9.46 -3.63 -4.87
N ILE A 138 -8.42 -2.83 -5.13
CA ILE A 138 -8.46 -1.37 -5.13
C ILE A 138 -7.63 -0.90 -6.32
N ASN A 139 -8.26 -0.07 -7.14
CA ASN A 139 -7.75 0.66 -8.29
C ASN A 139 -6.21 0.80 -8.38
N PRO A 140 -5.56 0.34 -9.48
CA PRO A 140 -4.11 0.45 -9.70
C PRO A 140 -3.62 1.91 -9.83
N LEU A 141 -4.51 2.89 -9.91
CA LEU A 141 -4.22 4.32 -9.98
C LEU A 141 -4.13 5.02 -8.61
N ASN A 142 -4.38 4.31 -7.50
CA ASN A 142 -4.31 4.90 -6.16
C ASN A 142 -2.92 4.80 -5.53
N ASN A 143 -1.94 5.37 -6.22
CA ASN A 143 -0.62 5.68 -5.71
C ASN A 143 -0.58 7.16 -5.32
N LYS A 144 -1.06 7.54 -4.12
CA LYS A 144 -0.79 8.86 -3.56
C LYS A 144 -0.47 8.90 -2.06
N GLN A 145 0.53 9.73 -1.78
CA GLN A 145 0.84 10.50 -0.57
C GLN A 145 0.16 10.04 0.74
N ALA A 146 0.86 9.20 1.50
CA ALA A 146 0.57 9.02 2.92
C ALA A 146 0.94 10.31 3.68
N PHE A 147 -0.06 11.01 4.23
CA PHE A 147 0.20 12.03 5.24
C PHE A 147 0.64 11.32 6.53
N LEU A 148 1.88 11.58 6.94
CA LEU A 148 2.59 10.80 7.96
C LEU A 148 2.04 10.96 9.38
N SER A 149 1.19 11.96 9.68
CA SER A 149 0.66 12.21 11.03
C SER A 149 -0.48 13.24 11.02
N GLY A 150 -1.68 12.88 10.56
CA GLY A 150 -2.84 13.76 10.72
C GLY A 150 -4.15 13.07 10.42
N SER A 151 -5.06 13.04 11.41
CA SER A 151 -6.47 13.18 11.11
C SER A 151 -6.61 14.55 10.45
N ILE A 152 -7.23 14.64 9.28
CA ILE A 152 -7.59 15.94 8.70
C ILE A 152 -8.45 16.65 9.77
N PRO A 153 -8.03 17.80 10.33
CA PRO A 153 -8.92 18.61 11.14
C PRO A 153 -10.12 18.93 10.25
N GLU A 154 -11.35 18.71 10.75
CA GLU A 154 -12.61 18.90 10.01
C GLU A 154 -12.70 20.27 9.29
N ASP A 155 -11.87 21.23 9.69
CA ASP A 155 -11.86 22.61 9.21
C ASP A 155 -10.76 22.96 8.19
N THR A 156 -10.03 21.96 7.68
CA THR A 156 -9.21 22.15 6.47
C THR A 156 -9.88 21.51 5.28
N LEU A 157 -10.12 22.29 4.22
CA LEU A 157 -10.52 21.80 2.91
C LEU A 157 -9.51 20.74 2.47
N SER A 158 -9.80 19.48 2.78
CA SER A 158 -9.21 18.36 2.09
C SER A 158 -9.62 18.52 0.63
N PRO A 159 -8.71 18.69 -0.33
CA PRO A 159 -9.15 18.96 -1.69
C PRO A 159 -9.98 17.79 -2.24
N ASN A 160 -9.82 16.55 -1.72
CA ASN A 160 -10.63 15.38 -2.09
C ASN A 160 -10.70 14.27 -1.01
N GLY A 161 -10.63 14.55 0.30
CA GLY A 161 -10.80 13.52 1.34
C GLY A 161 -9.86 12.30 1.27
N PHE A 162 -10.03 11.34 2.17
CA PHE A 162 -9.35 10.04 2.10
C PHE A 162 -10.08 9.18 1.05
N ASN A 163 -9.36 8.61 0.07
CA ASN A 163 -9.90 7.75 -1.01
C ASN A 163 -10.78 8.39 -2.11
N LEU A 164 -10.84 9.71 -2.32
CA LEU A 164 -11.58 10.27 -3.46
C LEU A 164 -10.63 10.76 -4.56
N LEU A 165 -10.93 10.34 -5.80
CA LEU A 165 -10.31 10.85 -7.01
C LEU A 165 -10.58 12.36 -7.14
N PRO A 166 -9.72 13.12 -7.86
CA PRO A 166 -9.93 14.55 -8.07
C PRO A 166 -11.32 14.84 -8.65
N GLU A 167 -12.01 15.83 -8.10
CA GLU A 167 -13.31 16.23 -8.63
C GLU A 167 -13.22 16.71 -10.08
N ILE A 168 -14.11 16.17 -10.90
CA ILE A 168 -14.49 16.73 -12.21
C ILE A 168 -15.61 17.77 -11.99
N SER A 169 -15.72 18.75 -12.87
CA SER A 169 -16.69 19.84 -12.73
C SER A 169 -18.13 19.29 -12.75
N GLU A 170 -19.09 20.03 -12.19
CA GLU A 170 -20.50 19.65 -12.25
C GLU A 170 -21.02 19.58 -13.70
N GLU A 171 -20.46 20.39 -14.59
CA GLU A 171 -20.75 20.35 -16.04
C GLU A 171 -20.27 19.02 -16.66
N GLU A 172 -19.06 18.56 -16.32
CA GLU A 172 -18.53 17.26 -16.76
C GLU A 172 -19.37 16.10 -16.21
N LYS A 173 -19.77 16.16 -14.93
CA LYS A 173 -20.66 15.15 -14.31
C LYS A 173 -22.02 15.12 -15.00
N ALA A 174 -22.61 16.29 -15.29
CA ALA A 174 -23.89 16.40 -15.95
C ALA A 174 -23.84 15.88 -17.40
N ALA A 175 -22.78 16.17 -18.14
CA ALA A 175 -22.57 15.64 -19.48
C ALA A 175 -22.44 14.11 -19.49
N ILE A 176 -21.74 13.53 -18.52
CA ILE A 176 -21.63 12.07 -18.38
C ILE A 176 -22.98 11.45 -18.01
N ARG A 177 -23.72 12.03 -17.05
CA ARG A 177 -25.07 11.56 -16.68
C ARG A 177 -26.06 11.64 -17.83
N ALA A 178 -26.00 12.69 -18.65
CA ALA A 178 -26.84 12.82 -19.84
C ALA A 178 -26.60 11.73 -20.89
N ARG A 179 -25.40 11.12 -20.90
CA ARG A 179 -25.06 9.97 -21.76
C ARG A 179 -25.62 8.64 -21.23
N PHE A 180 -25.99 8.59 -19.95
CA PHE A 180 -26.54 7.42 -19.26
C PHE A 180 -27.81 7.79 -18.47
N PRO A 181 -28.89 8.25 -19.15
CA PRO A 181 -30.06 8.85 -18.49
C PRO A 181 -30.83 7.90 -17.57
N ASP A 182 -30.79 6.59 -17.85
CA ASP A 182 -31.52 5.55 -17.09
C ASP A 182 -30.58 4.47 -16.51
N ASN A 183 -29.28 4.76 -16.42
CA ASN A 183 -28.29 3.80 -15.92
C ASN A 183 -27.28 4.46 -14.99
N ASP A 184 -27.73 4.69 -13.75
CA ASP A 184 -26.95 5.32 -12.69
C ASP A 184 -25.63 4.59 -12.39
N VAL A 185 -25.62 3.26 -12.53
CA VAL A 185 -24.42 2.44 -12.32
C VAL A 185 -23.38 2.73 -13.40
N ALA A 186 -23.80 2.74 -14.68
CA ALA A 186 -22.90 3.09 -15.79
C ALA A 186 -22.44 4.56 -15.71
N ALA A 187 -23.33 5.47 -15.32
CA ALA A 187 -22.99 6.87 -15.09
C ALA A 187 -21.94 7.02 -13.98
N PHE A 188 -22.07 6.27 -12.89
CA PHE A 188 -21.12 6.25 -11.78
C PHE A 188 -19.74 5.79 -12.23
N TYR A 189 -19.65 4.64 -12.94
CA TYR A 189 -18.37 4.15 -13.45
C TYR A 189 -17.73 5.11 -14.47
N ALA A 190 -18.53 5.72 -15.34
CA ALA A 190 -18.02 6.70 -16.31
C ALA A 190 -17.51 8.00 -15.62
N ILE A 191 -18.19 8.48 -14.59
CA ILE A 191 -17.71 9.59 -13.74
C ILE A 191 -16.40 9.18 -13.06
N TRP A 192 -16.30 7.95 -12.59
CA TRP A 192 -15.11 7.43 -11.93
C TRP A 192 -13.91 7.38 -12.88
N GLU A 193 -14.07 6.82 -14.09
CA GLU A 193 -13.03 6.83 -15.13
C GLU A 193 -12.58 8.23 -15.54
N ALA A 194 -13.50 9.19 -15.62
CA ALA A 194 -13.16 10.57 -15.95
C ALA A 194 -12.26 11.20 -14.86
N ARG A 195 -12.56 10.93 -13.60
CA ARG A 195 -11.74 11.39 -12.47
C ARG A 195 -10.35 10.72 -12.45
N GLU A 196 -10.28 9.44 -12.84
CA GLU A 196 -9.01 8.72 -13.02
C GLU A 196 -8.14 9.34 -14.13
N LYS A 197 -8.73 9.65 -15.29
CA LYS A 197 -8.04 10.34 -16.39
C LYS A 197 -7.48 11.68 -15.96
N LYS A 198 -8.27 12.47 -15.23
CA LYS A 198 -7.84 13.76 -14.67
C LYS A 198 -6.66 13.60 -13.71
N GLN A 199 -6.64 12.53 -12.91
CA GLN A 199 -5.50 12.23 -12.04
C GLN A 199 -4.23 11.91 -12.85
N VAL A 200 -4.35 11.13 -13.93
CA VAL A 200 -3.23 10.81 -14.82
C VAL A 200 -2.72 12.06 -15.53
N GLU A 201 -3.61 12.92 -16.00
CA GLU A 201 -3.25 14.19 -16.64
C GLU A 201 -2.49 15.12 -15.69
N ILE A 202 -2.98 15.29 -14.46
CA ILE A 202 -2.29 16.05 -13.41
C ILE A 202 -0.90 15.45 -13.12
N LYS A 203 -0.76 14.13 -13.19
CA LYS A 203 0.52 13.44 -12.98
C LYS A 203 1.48 13.68 -14.16
N ASN A 204 1.00 13.64 -15.38
CA ASN A 204 1.79 13.91 -16.58
C ASN A 204 2.27 15.36 -16.65
N LEU A 205 1.44 16.32 -16.21
CA LEU A 205 1.80 17.74 -16.10
C LEU A 205 2.91 18.02 -15.06
N ARG A 206 3.17 17.08 -14.14
CA ARG A 206 4.19 17.20 -13.10
C ARG A 206 5.50 16.48 -13.44
N ARG A 207 5.56 15.76 -14.55
CA ARG A 207 6.76 15.08 -15.09
C ARG A 207 7.43 15.96 -16.14
#